data_AF-A0A2I0K9H3-F1
#
_entry.id   AF-A0A2I0K9H3-F1
#
_cell.length_a   1.000
_cell.length_b   1.000
_cell.length_c   1.000
_cell.angle_alpha   90.00
_cell.angle_beta   90.00
_cell.angle_gamma   90.00
#
_symmetry.space_group_name_H-M   'P 1'
#
loop_
_entity.id
_entity.type
_entity.pdbx_description
1 polymer ?
#
loop_
_entity_poly.entity_id
_entity_poly.type
_entity_poly.pdbx_seq_one_letter_code
_entity_poly.pdbx_strand_id
1 'polypeptide(L)'
;MVRTQMNFKRLSLTDIKIDIKRVPKKKTLIQAMQEADVQAKWEKSSWGRKLIVQKKRAALNDFDRFKLMLAKIKRGGLIRQELAKLKKEATS
;
A
#
# COMPACT_ATOMS: atom_id res chain seq x y z
N MET A 1 -3.13 -5.29 -21.34
CA MET A 1 -1.71 -5.64 -21.14
C MET A 1 -1.33 -6.86 -21.99
N VAL A 2 -0.30 -6.70 -22.82
CA VAL A 2 0.25 -7.71 -23.74
C VAL A 2 1.54 -8.25 -23.12
N ARG A 3 1.85 -9.54 -23.30
CA ARG A 3 3.09 -10.15 -22.80
C ARG A 3 4.28 -9.57 -23.56
N THR A 4 5.24 -8.99 -22.86
CA THR A 4 6.47 -8.44 -23.42
C THR A 4 7.69 -8.88 -22.61
N GLN A 5 8.87 -8.89 -23.23
CA GLN A 5 10.13 -9.10 -22.53
C GLN A 5 10.55 -7.80 -21.83
N MET A 6 11.05 -7.89 -20.60
CA MET A 6 11.56 -6.75 -19.83
C MET A 6 12.92 -7.07 -19.21
N ASN A 7 13.79 -6.07 -19.12
CA ASN A 7 15.08 -6.20 -18.45
C ASN A 7 14.89 -6.23 -16.92
N PHE A 8 15.53 -7.18 -16.23
CA PHE A 8 15.47 -7.32 -14.77
C PHE A 8 15.99 -6.08 -14.03
N LYS A 9 16.89 -5.28 -14.62
CA LYS A 9 17.33 -4.00 -14.03
C LYS A 9 16.21 -2.98 -13.81
N ARG A 10 15.07 -3.12 -14.51
CA ARG A 10 13.90 -2.23 -14.38
C ARG A 10 12.83 -2.78 -13.44
N LEU A 11 13.08 -3.92 -12.79
CA LEU A 11 12.12 -4.62 -11.96
C LEU A 11 12.69 -4.85 -10.57
N SER A 12 11.81 -4.78 -9.58
CA SER A 12 12.11 -5.19 -8.21
C SER A 12 11.16 -6.32 -7.85
N LEU A 13 11.71 -7.44 -7.39
CA LEU A 13 10.92 -8.61 -6.99
C LEU A 13 10.18 -8.31 -5.69
N THR A 14 8.99 -8.87 -5.55
CA THR A 14 8.16 -8.80 -4.34
C THR A 14 8.25 -10.13 -3.60
N ASP A 15 7.89 -10.13 -2.32
CA ASP A 15 7.91 -11.34 -1.48
C ASP A 15 6.76 -12.33 -1.81
N ILE A 16 5.83 -11.94 -2.70
CA ILE A 16 4.67 -12.76 -3.05
C ILE A 16 5.06 -13.74 -4.15
N LYS A 17 5.11 -15.02 -3.80
CA LYS A 17 5.40 -16.12 -4.73
C LYS A 17 4.12 -16.89 -5.10
N ILE A 18 4.04 -17.29 -6.37
CA ILE A 18 3.02 -18.20 -6.90
C ILE A 18 3.77 -19.32 -7.63
N ASP A 19 3.43 -20.58 -7.36
CA ASP A 19 4.02 -21.70 -8.06
C ASP A 19 3.28 -21.95 -9.38
N ILE A 20 4.00 -21.77 -10.50
CA ILE A 20 3.47 -21.91 -11.87
C ILE A 20 4.45 -22.71 -12.73
N LYS A 21 3.93 -23.47 -13.70
CA LYS A 21 4.76 -24.18 -14.67
C LYS A 21 5.49 -23.20 -15.61
N ARG A 22 6.65 -23.60 -16.14
CA ARG A 22 7.43 -22.79 -17.09
C ARG A 22 6.60 -22.48 -18.34
N VAL A 23 6.57 -21.22 -18.75
CA VAL A 23 5.82 -20.70 -19.92
C VAL A 23 4.29 -20.97 -19.85
N PRO A 24 3.56 -20.41 -18.87
CA PRO A 24 2.11 -20.57 -18.80
C PRO A 24 1.39 -19.74 -19.88
N LYS A 25 0.21 -20.21 -20.31
CA LYS A 25 -0.72 -19.40 -21.11
C LYS A 25 -1.32 -18.30 -20.23
N LYS A 26 -1.70 -17.17 -20.86
CA LYS A 26 -2.27 -16.00 -20.15
C LYS A 26 -3.50 -16.37 -19.29
N LYS A 27 -4.39 -17.23 -19.80
CA LYS A 27 -5.59 -17.67 -19.07
C LYS A 27 -5.22 -18.40 -17.76
N THR A 28 -4.31 -19.38 -17.84
CA THR A 28 -3.84 -20.14 -16.68
C THR A 28 -3.11 -19.26 -15.66
N LEU A 29 -2.33 -18.28 -16.12
CA LEU A 29 -1.64 -17.34 -15.22
C LEU A 29 -2.64 -16.47 -14.44
N ILE A 30 -3.66 -15.93 -15.11
CA ILE A 30 -4.69 -15.10 -14.45
C ILE A 30 -5.44 -15.92 -13.41
N GLN A 31 -5.81 -17.16 -13.74
CA GLN A 31 -6.48 -18.07 -12.81
C GLN A 31 -5.59 -18.34 -11.58
N ALA A 32 -4.32 -18.69 -11.76
CA ALA A 32 -3.38 -18.91 -10.65
C ALA A 32 -3.18 -17.65 -9.79
N MET A 33 -3.16 -16.46 -10.39
CA MET A 33 -3.08 -15.20 -9.63
C MET A 33 -4.34 -14.92 -8.80
N GLN A 34 -5.52 -15.29 -9.31
CA GLN A 34 -6.80 -15.16 -8.61
C GLN A 34 -6.91 -16.17 -7.46
N GLU A 35 -6.59 -17.44 -7.72
CA GLU A 35 -6.57 -18.50 -6.70
C GLU A 35 -5.60 -18.19 -5.55
N ALA A 36 -4.45 -17.58 -5.86
CA ALA A 36 -3.45 -17.19 -4.87
C ALA A 36 -3.75 -15.85 -4.17
N ASP A 37 -4.84 -15.15 -4.55
CA ASP A 37 -5.25 -13.83 -4.05
C ASP A 37 -4.10 -12.80 -4.01
N VAL A 38 -3.31 -12.77 -5.08
CA VAL A 38 -2.07 -11.99 -5.14
C VAL A 38 -2.34 -10.49 -5.10
N GLN A 39 -3.43 -10.05 -5.71
CA GLN A 39 -3.81 -8.64 -5.73
C GLN A 39 -4.14 -8.13 -4.33
N ALA A 40 -4.95 -8.84 -3.55
CA ALA A 40 -5.28 -8.38 -2.21
C ALA A 40 -4.08 -8.48 -1.26
N LYS A 41 -3.24 -9.52 -1.40
CA LYS A 41 -1.95 -9.61 -0.67
C LYS A 41 -1.05 -8.42 -0.99
N TRP A 42 -0.95 -8.05 -2.27
CA TRP A 42 -0.18 -6.89 -2.69
C TRP A 42 -0.73 -5.58 -2.11
N GLU A 43 -2.04 -5.36 -2.18
CA GLU A 43 -2.68 -4.15 -1.63
C GLU A 43 -2.55 -4.03 -0.10
N LYS A 44 -2.56 -5.16 0.60
CA LYS A 44 -2.34 -5.23 2.05
C LYS A 44 -0.87 -5.08 2.44
N SER A 45 0.07 -5.41 1.55
CA SER A 45 1.50 -5.27 1.81
C SER A 45 1.89 -3.83 2.12
N SER A 46 2.90 -3.63 2.96
CA SER A 46 3.42 -2.30 3.31
C SER A 46 3.87 -1.53 2.06
N TRP A 47 4.52 -2.23 1.13
CA TRP A 47 5.00 -1.67 -0.12
C TRP A 47 3.86 -1.28 -1.07
N GLY A 48 2.91 -2.20 -1.32
CA GLY A 48 1.74 -1.90 -2.16
C GLY A 48 0.91 -0.75 -1.57
N ARG A 49 0.67 -0.74 -0.26
CA ARG A 49 0.00 0.35 0.44
C ARG A 49 0.73 1.69 0.26
N LYS A 50 2.06 1.70 0.32
CA LYS A 50 2.88 2.91 0.08
C LYS A 50 2.65 3.46 -1.33
N LEU A 51 2.68 2.62 -2.36
CA LEU A 51 2.44 3.04 -3.75
C LEU A 51 1.01 3.56 -3.95
N ILE A 52 0.01 2.88 -3.38
CA ILE A 52 -1.40 3.31 -3.47
C ILE A 52 -1.57 4.68 -2.81
N VAL A 53 -0.99 4.89 -1.63
CA VAL A 53 -1.03 6.19 -0.94
C VAL A 53 -0.34 7.27 -1.76
N GLN A 54 0.82 6.98 -2.36
CA GLN A 54 1.52 7.95 -3.22
C GLN A 54 0.66 8.35 -4.42
N LYS A 55 0.05 7.38 -5.11
CA LYS A 55 -0.85 7.63 -6.23
C LYS A 55 -2.07 8.45 -5.82
N LYS A 56 -2.70 8.11 -4.69
CA LYS A 56 -3.83 8.87 -4.14
C LYS A 56 -3.43 10.31 -3.81
N ARG A 57 -2.26 10.53 -3.21
CA ARG A 57 -1.76 11.87 -2.86
C ARG A 57 -1.43 12.72 -4.09
N ALA A 58 -0.91 12.10 -5.15
CA ALA A 58 -0.67 12.78 -6.41
C ALA A 58 -1.98 13.24 -7.08
N ALA A 59 -3.06 12.46 -6.92
CA ALA A 59 -4.37 12.76 -7.49
C ALA A 59 -5.23 13.74 -6.68
N LEU A 60 -4.78 14.22 -5.52
CA LEU A 60 -5.58 15.15 -4.69
C LEU A 60 -5.73 16.52 -5.35
N ASN A 61 -6.93 17.10 -5.22
CA ASN A 61 -7.17 18.50 -5.53
C ASN A 61 -6.83 19.40 -4.32
N ASP A 62 -6.68 20.70 -4.53
CA ASP A 62 -6.34 21.69 -3.49
C ASP A 62 -7.29 21.65 -2.29
N PHE A 63 -8.61 21.63 -2.55
CA PHE A 63 -9.61 21.51 -1.50
C PHE A 63 -9.47 20.22 -0.67
N ASP A 64 -9.08 19.11 -1.29
CA ASP A 64 -8.85 17.85 -0.56
C ASP A 64 -7.58 17.92 0.29
N ARG A 65 -6.54 18.64 -0.16
CA ARG A 65 -5.34 18.90 0.64
C ARG A 65 -5.68 19.74 1.87
N PHE A 66 -6.53 20.76 1.73
CA PHE A 66 -7.00 21.58 2.84
C PHE A 66 -7.79 20.74 3.87
N LYS A 67 -8.75 19.92 3.43
CA LYS A 67 -9.50 19.00 4.31
C LYS A 67 -8.57 18.05 5.07
N LEU A 68 -7.58 17.46 4.39
CA LEU A 68 -6.59 16.58 5.01
C LEU A 68 -5.71 17.31 6.03
N MET A 69 -5.33 18.57 5.77
CA MET A 69 -4.55 19.38 6.69
C MET A 69 -5.31 19.58 8.01
N LEU A 70 -6.57 20.04 7.95
CA LEU A 70 -7.38 20.26 9.15
C LEU A 70 -7.61 18.96 9.93
N ALA A 71 -7.90 17.86 9.24
CA ALA A 71 -8.07 16.54 9.88
C ALA A 71 -6.81 16.08 10.62
N LYS A 72 -5.61 16.32 10.05
CA LYS A 72 -4.33 16.00 10.69
C LYS A 72 -4.06 16.84 11.93
N ILE A 73 -4.34 18.14 11.88
CA ILE A 73 -4.16 19.04 13.03
C ILE A 73 -5.04 18.58 14.20
N LYS A 74 -6.34 18.34 13.95
CA LYS A 74 -7.29 17.85 14.96
C LYS A 74 -6.83 16.52 15.58
N ARG A 75 -6.48 15.53 14.73
CA ARG A 75 -5.97 14.23 15.20
C ARG A 75 -4.69 14.38 16.02
N GLY A 76 -3.75 15.20 15.59
CA GLY A 76 -2.49 15.44 16.30
C GLY A 76 -2.70 16.08 17.68
N GLY A 77 -3.67 17.00 17.80
CA GLY A 77 -4.06 17.59 19.08
C GLY A 77 -4.53 16.55 20.09
N LEU A 78 -5.49 15.70 19.69
CA LEU A 78 -6.04 14.64 20.54
C LEU A 78 -4.97 13.63 20.98
N ILE A 79 -4.11 13.19 20.05
CA ILE A 79 -3.02 12.26 20.37
C ILE A 79 -2.06 12.86 21.39
N ARG A 80 -1.68 14.13 21.26
CA ARG A 80 -0.77 14.79 22.21
C ARG A 80 -1.38 14.90 23.60
N GLN A 81 -2.66 15.26 23.70
CA GLN A 81 -3.36 15.35 24.98
C GLN A 81 -3.38 13.98 25.68
N GLU A 82 -3.74 12.92 24.96
CA GLU A 82 -3.82 11.58 25.53
C GLU A 82 -2.43 11.04 25.92
N LEU A 83 -1.42 11.25 25.08
CA LEU A 83 -0.04 10.89 25.42
C LEU A 83 0.49 11.65 26.64
N ALA A 84 0.08 12.92 26.84
CA ALA A 84 0.48 13.68 28.01
C ALA A 84 -0.12 13.11 29.30
N LYS A 85 -1.39 12.66 29.27
CA LYS A 85 -2.03 11.98 30.41
C LYS A 85 -1.33 10.67 30.76
N LEU A 86 -1.13 9.80 29.77
CA LEU A 86 -0.46 8.51 29.95
C LEU A 86 0.97 8.67 30.49
N LYS A 87 1.71 9.68 30.04
CA LYS A 87 3.04 9.99 30.59
C LYS A 87 2.97 10.46 32.04
N LYS A 88 1.99 11.29 32.39
CA LYS A 88 1.80 11.76 33.76
C LYS A 88 1.45 10.61 34.71
N GLU A 89 0.56 9.72 34.29
CA GLU A 89 0.20 8.48 35.00
C GLU A 89 1.37 7.52 35.15
N ALA A 90 2.24 7.39 34.15
CA ALA A 90 3.41 6.52 34.22
C ALA A 90 4.58 7.10 35.07
N THR A 91 4.57 8.41 35.33
CA THR A 91 5.60 9.10 36.13
C THR A 91 5.17 9.31 37.58
N SER A 92 3.87 9.23 37.86
CA SER A 92 3.29 9.30 39.21
C SER A 92 3.20 7.91 39.81
#